data_AF-A0A1Y0H9R1-F1
#
_entry.id   AF-A0A1Y0H9R1-F1
#
_cell.length_a   1.000
_cell.length_b   1.000
_cell.length_c   1.000
_cell.angle_alpha   90.00
_cell.angle_beta   90.00
_cell.angle_gamma   90.00
#
_symmetry.space_group_name_H-M   'P 1'
#
loop_
_entity.id
_entity.type
_entity.pdbx_description
1 polymer ?
#
loop_
_entity_poly.entity_id
_entity_poly.type
_entity_poly.pdbx_seq_one_letter_code
_entity_poly.pdbx_strand_id
1 'polypeptide(L)'
;MQPNPYSVSSRASWLNLYIIVGAHYGLIVLLYIFVAQQVLKMEPQGLNVLQLAILAVSFIAVPGVAYFVTKPKLNQDGQRVLPRFPDFQSKVLIMCSLAEINTLIGIFVGRGYQVYIGIGATVFLLTAFVVPTLIKMRPIYKLTEADSN
;
A
#
# COMPACT_ATOMS: atom_id res chain seq x y z
N MET A 1 -2.20 12.22 -35.46
CA MET A 1 -1.54 12.32 -34.14
C MET A 1 -1.95 11.10 -33.33
N GLN A 2 -1.03 10.18 -33.03
CA GLN A 2 -1.30 9.12 -32.07
C GLN A 2 -1.44 9.77 -30.68
N PRO A 3 -2.48 9.44 -29.90
CA PRO A 3 -2.58 9.94 -28.53
C PRO A 3 -1.32 9.50 -27.77
N ASN A 4 -0.69 10.47 -27.09
CA ASN A 4 0.54 10.24 -26.35
C ASN A 4 0.32 9.07 -25.36
N PRO A 5 1.01 7.92 -25.49
CA PRO A 5 0.72 6.70 -24.72
C PRO A 5 1.10 6.80 -23.23
N TYR A 6 1.60 7.96 -22.82
CA TYR A 6 1.80 8.36 -21.43
C TYR A 6 0.50 9.00 -20.95
N SER A 7 -0.41 8.19 -20.41
CA SER A 7 -1.62 8.70 -19.75
C SER A 7 -1.20 9.63 -18.60
N VAL A 8 -1.32 10.92 -18.86
CA VAL A 8 -1.03 12.03 -17.95
C VAL A 8 -1.91 11.88 -16.70
N SER A 9 -1.29 11.86 -15.52
CA SER A 9 -1.98 11.59 -14.26
C SER A 9 -2.86 12.77 -13.83
N SER A 10 -4.13 12.78 -14.21
CA SER A 10 -5.00 13.91 -13.85
C SER A 10 -5.08 14.16 -12.33
N ARG A 11 -5.39 15.40 -11.94
CA ARG A 11 -5.67 15.74 -10.53
C ARG A 11 -6.75 14.84 -9.93
N ALA A 12 -7.75 14.44 -10.73
CA ALA A 12 -8.81 13.52 -10.31
C ALA A 12 -8.27 12.09 -10.06
N SER A 13 -7.34 11.60 -10.89
CA SER A 13 -6.71 10.29 -10.72
C SER A 13 -5.91 10.21 -9.42
N TRP A 14 -5.17 11.28 -9.08
CA TRP A 14 -4.46 11.37 -7.80
C TRP A 14 -5.41 11.45 -6.60
N LEU A 15 -6.48 12.26 -6.71
CA LEU A 15 -7.49 12.34 -5.67
C LEU A 15 -8.13 10.98 -5.39
N ASN A 16 -8.52 10.25 -6.46
CA ASN A 16 -9.04 8.89 -6.34
C ASN A 16 -8.06 7.96 -5.63
N LEU A 17 -6.78 8.01 -5.99
CA LEU A 17 -5.76 7.19 -5.32
C LEU A 17 -5.64 7.53 -3.83
N TYR A 18 -5.68 8.81 -3.45
CA TYR A 18 -5.68 9.19 -2.03
C TYR A 18 -6.94 8.72 -1.29
N ILE A 19 -8.11 8.82 -1.92
CA ILE A 19 -9.36 8.33 -1.34
C ILE A 19 -9.27 6.82 -1.14
N ILE A 20 -8.77 6.06 -2.11
CA ILE A 20 -8.63 4.61 -1.98
C ILE A 20 -7.67 4.25 -0.85
N VAL A 21 -6.50 4.88 -0.77
CA VAL A 21 -5.55 4.64 0.32
C VAL A 21 -6.15 5.04 1.68
N GLY A 22 -6.90 6.15 1.74
CA GLY A 22 -7.65 6.54 2.93
C GLY A 22 -8.73 5.53 3.31
N ALA A 23 -9.40 4.92 2.33
CA ALA A 23 -10.40 3.88 2.57
C ALA A 23 -9.80 2.61 3.19
N HIS A 24 -8.55 2.27 2.87
CA HIS A 24 -7.83 1.17 3.54
C HIS A 24 -7.59 1.47 5.04
N TYR A 25 -7.23 2.70 5.40
CA TYR A 25 -7.20 3.09 6.82
C TYR A 25 -8.59 3.03 7.47
N GLY A 26 -9.63 3.50 6.76
CA GLY A 26 -11.02 3.41 7.20
C GLY A 26 -11.47 1.97 7.44
N LEU A 27 -11.09 1.04 6.56
CA LEU A 27 -11.40 -0.38 6.70
C LEU A 27 -10.78 -0.97 7.96
N ILE A 28 -9.54 -0.64 8.28
CA ILE A 28 -8.88 -1.09 9.53
C ILE A 28 -9.66 -0.60 10.76
N VAL A 29 -10.10 0.66 10.75
CA VAL A 29 -10.91 1.22 11.85
C VAL A 29 -12.25 0.51 11.97
N LEU A 30 -12.93 0.25 10.85
CA LEU A 30 -14.20 -0.49 10.85
C LEU A 30 -14.01 -1.92 11.35
N LEU A 31 -12.98 -2.63 10.87
CA LEU A 31 -12.63 -3.96 11.37
C LEU A 31 -12.31 -3.96 12.86
N TYR A 32 -11.66 -2.90 13.35
CA TYR A 32 -11.40 -2.75 14.78
C TYR A 32 -12.70 -2.65 15.58
N ILE A 33 -13.58 -1.71 15.20
CA ILE A 33 -14.82 -1.41 15.92
C ILE A 33 -15.77 -2.59 15.90
N PHE A 34 -16.02 -3.18 14.73
CA PHE A 34 -17.08 -4.18 14.55
C PHE A 34 -16.63 -5.62 14.79
N VAL A 35 -15.35 -5.94 14.56
CA VAL A 35 -14.86 -7.33 14.60
C VAL A 35 -13.84 -7.52 15.73
N ALA A 36 -12.76 -6.74 15.72
CA ALA A 36 -11.63 -6.93 16.64
C ALA A 36 -12.05 -6.87 18.11
N GLN A 37 -12.95 -5.97 18.49
CA GLN A 37 -13.39 -5.84 19.90
C GLN A 37 -13.94 -7.13 20.50
N GLN A 38 -14.57 -7.98 19.69
CA GLN A 38 -15.10 -9.26 20.16
C GLN A 38 -13.97 -10.29 20.34
N VAL A 39 -13.04 -10.33 19.38
CA VAL A 39 -11.91 -11.27 19.36
C VAL A 39 -10.85 -10.90 20.40
N LEU A 40 -10.72 -9.62 20.74
CA LEU A 40 -9.80 -9.10 21.75
C LEU A 40 -10.08 -9.64 23.16
N LYS A 41 -11.34 -10.03 23.43
CA LYS A 41 -11.75 -10.61 24.72
C LYS A 41 -11.45 -12.11 24.82
N MET A 42 -11.06 -12.74 23.72
CA MET A 42 -10.71 -14.16 23.69
C MET A 42 -9.28 -14.35 24.19
N GLU A 43 -9.00 -15.50 24.79
CA GLU A 43 -7.62 -15.86 25.15
C GLU A 43 -6.73 -15.85 23.91
N PRO A 44 -5.51 -15.28 24.00
CA PRO A 44 -4.60 -15.29 22.88
C PRO A 44 -4.22 -16.72 22.56
N GLN A 45 -4.36 -17.11 21.30
CA GLN A 45 -3.72 -18.32 20.84
C GLN A 45 -2.20 -18.06 20.80
N GLY A 46 -1.36 -19.08 20.97
CA GLY A 46 0.08 -18.90 20.80
C GLY A 46 0.39 -18.34 19.40
N LEU A 47 1.48 -17.57 19.26
CA LEU A 47 1.88 -17.01 17.97
C LEU A 47 2.25 -18.16 17.02
N ASN A 48 1.45 -18.38 15.99
CA ASN A 48 1.64 -19.48 15.05
C ASN A 48 2.73 -19.11 14.03
N VAL A 49 3.58 -20.07 13.68
CA VAL A 49 4.61 -19.95 12.63
C VAL A 49 4.05 -19.34 11.35
N LEU A 50 2.82 -19.70 10.98
CA LEU A 50 2.15 -19.14 9.80
C LEU A 50 1.94 -17.62 9.90
N GLN A 51 1.59 -17.10 11.08
CA GLN A 51 1.37 -15.67 11.28
C GLN A 51 2.69 -14.90 11.20
N LEU A 52 3.74 -15.44 11.81
CA LEU A 52 5.10 -14.87 11.72
C LEU A 52 5.59 -14.86 10.27
N ALA A 53 5.38 -15.94 9.53
CA ALA A 53 5.77 -16.03 8.13
C ALA A 53 5.05 -14.97 7.29
N ILE A 54 3.75 -14.77 7.49
CA ILE A 54 2.99 -13.78 6.72
C ILE A 54 3.36 -12.35 7.11
N LEU A 55 3.58 -12.10 8.40
CA LEU A 55 4.11 -10.83 8.87
C LEU A 55 5.47 -10.55 8.23
N ALA A 56 6.40 -11.52 8.22
CA ALA A 56 7.68 -11.37 7.55
C ALA A 56 7.53 -11.11 6.04
N VAL A 57 6.67 -11.85 5.34
CA VAL A 57 6.44 -11.69 3.90
C VAL A 57 5.91 -10.30 3.58
N SER A 58 4.92 -9.78 4.33
CA SER A 58 4.38 -8.43 4.10
C SER A 58 5.42 -7.34 4.38
N PHE A 59 6.25 -7.50 5.42
CA PHE A 59 7.34 -6.59 5.74
C PHE A 59 8.50 -6.61 4.73
N ILE A 60 8.61 -7.64 3.90
CA ILE A 60 9.57 -7.68 2.78
C ILE A 60 8.90 -7.17 1.50
N ALA A 61 7.69 -7.63 1.21
CA ALA A 61 7.01 -7.38 -0.04
C ALA A 61 6.56 -5.91 -0.19
N VAL A 62 5.99 -5.29 0.84
CA VAL A 62 5.55 -3.90 0.77
C VAL A 62 6.73 -2.95 0.54
N PRO A 63 7.83 -2.99 1.31
CA PRO A 63 9.00 -2.16 1.04
C PRO A 63 9.67 -2.51 -0.29
N GLY A 64 9.71 -3.78 -0.69
CA GLY A 64 10.25 -4.21 -1.98
C GLY A 64 9.50 -3.58 -3.15
N VAL A 65 8.17 -3.66 -3.14
CA VAL A 65 7.33 -3.03 -4.17
C VAL A 65 7.50 -1.51 -4.15
N ALA A 66 7.51 -0.87 -2.97
CA ALA A 66 7.75 0.58 -2.83
C ALA A 66 9.10 1.01 -3.43
N TYR A 67 10.16 0.23 -3.19
CA TYR A 67 11.47 0.46 -3.78
C TYR A 67 11.42 0.36 -5.32
N PHE A 68 10.85 -0.72 -5.87
CA PHE A 68 10.77 -0.91 -7.32
C PHE A 68 9.90 0.13 -8.02
N VAL A 69 8.87 0.64 -7.34
CA VAL A 69 7.98 1.67 -7.86
C VAL A 69 8.66 3.05 -7.88
N THR A 70 9.45 3.36 -6.86
CA THR A 70 10.10 4.66 -6.72
C THR A 70 11.49 4.73 -7.37
N LYS A 71 12.04 3.58 -7.78
CA LYS A 71 13.32 3.53 -8.50
C LYS A 71 13.15 4.12 -9.91
N PRO A 72 13.99 5.07 -10.33
CA PRO A 72 13.96 5.59 -11.69
C PRO A 72 14.27 4.46 -12.67
N LYS A 73 13.40 4.29 -13.67
CA LYS A 73 13.65 3.40 -14.81
C LYS A 73 14.25 4.22 -15.94
N LEU A 74 15.24 3.67 -16.63
CA LEU A 74 15.86 4.32 -17.79
C LEU A 74 15.44 3.56 -19.06
N ASN A 75 15.21 4.28 -20.17
CA ASN A 75 15.12 3.65 -21.49
C ASN A 75 16.51 3.25 -22.01
N GLN A 76 16.55 2.66 -23.21
CA GLN A 76 17.80 2.30 -23.89
C GLN A 76 18.72 3.51 -24.14
N ASP A 77 18.14 4.71 -24.22
CA ASP A 77 18.84 5.98 -24.42
C ASP A 77 19.25 6.65 -23.09
N GLY A 78 19.08 5.99 -21.94
CA GLY A 78 19.46 6.52 -20.62
C GLY A 78 18.55 7.62 -20.06
N GLN A 79 17.42 7.90 -20.70
CA GLN A 79 16.41 8.85 -20.21
C GLN A 79 15.47 8.21 -19.19
N ARG A 80 15.05 8.98 -18.18
CA ARG A 80 14.10 8.51 -17.17
C ARG A 80 12.72 8.29 -17.78
N VAL A 81 12.20 7.07 -17.67
CA VAL A 81 10.84 6.70 -18.08
C VAL A 81 10.02 6.37 -16.85
N LEU A 82 8.87 7.03 -16.71
CA LEU A 82 7.89 6.68 -15.70
C LEU A 82 6.95 5.58 -16.20
N PRO A 83 6.54 4.65 -15.31
CA PRO A 83 5.45 3.73 -15.64
C PRO A 83 4.16 4.52 -15.86
N ARG A 84 3.20 3.92 -16.60
CA ARG A 84 1.89 4.54 -16.77
C ARG A 84 1.21 4.67 -15.40
N PHE A 85 0.41 5.72 -15.23
CA PHE A 85 -0.27 5.96 -13.95
C PHE A 85 -1.15 4.79 -13.47
N PRO A 86 -1.91 4.08 -14.35
CA PRO A 86 -2.64 2.89 -13.94
C PRO A 86 -1.74 1.78 -13.38
N ASP A 87 -0.56 1.56 -13.96
CA ASP A 87 0.39 0.54 -13.46
C ASP A 87 0.93 0.93 -12.08
N PHE A 88 1.18 2.22 -11.87
CA PHE A 88 1.57 2.76 -10.56
C PHE A 88 0.45 2.59 -9.54
N GLN A 89 -0.78 2.95 -9.90
CA GLN A 89 -1.97 2.78 -9.06
C GLN A 89 -2.14 1.32 -8.64
N SER A 90 -2.10 0.37 -9.59
CA SER A 90 -2.21 -1.06 -9.28
C SER A 90 -1.14 -1.53 -8.29
N LYS A 91 0.10 -1.05 -8.42
CA LYS A 91 1.17 -1.40 -7.47
C LYS A 91 0.94 -0.82 -6.08
N VAL A 92 0.39 0.39 -5.98
CA VAL A 92 -0.02 0.96 -4.70
C VAL A 92 -1.11 0.11 -4.04
N LEU A 93 -2.13 -0.31 -4.80
CA LEU A 93 -3.19 -1.19 -4.29
C LEU A 93 -2.65 -2.54 -3.81
N ILE A 94 -1.72 -3.14 -4.57
CA ILE A 94 -1.04 -4.37 -4.16
C ILE A 94 -0.33 -4.18 -2.81
N MET A 95 0.38 -3.06 -2.62
CA MET A 95 1.01 -2.75 -1.33
C MET A 95 -0.01 -2.63 -0.20
N CYS A 96 -1.13 -1.94 -0.43
CA CYS A 96 -2.21 -1.84 0.57
C CYS A 96 -2.74 -3.22 0.95
N SER A 97 -3.10 -4.05 -0.05
CA SER A 97 -3.61 -5.41 0.20
C SER A 97 -2.61 -6.29 0.95
N LEU A 98 -1.32 -6.23 0.59
CA LEU A 98 -0.27 -6.97 1.30
C LEU A 98 -0.12 -6.54 2.75
N ALA A 99 -0.27 -5.24 3.04
CA ALA A 99 -0.25 -4.73 4.41
C ALA A 99 -1.47 -5.23 5.19
N GLU A 100 -2.67 -5.16 4.61
CA GLU A 100 -3.95 -5.49 5.26
C GLU A 100 -4.09 -6.95 5.68
N ILE A 101 -3.41 -7.86 4.99
CA ILE A 101 -3.34 -9.27 5.36
C ILE A 101 -2.93 -9.43 6.84
N ASN A 102 -2.07 -8.55 7.38
CA ASN A 102 -1.67 -8.59 8.78
C ASN A 102 -2.85 -8.33 9.74
N THR A 103 -3.70 -7.35 9.44
CA THR A 103 -4.91 -7.07 10.24
C THR A 103 -5.87 -8.25 10.19
N LEU A 104 -6.12 -8.80 9.00
CA LEU A 104 -7.01 -9.95 8.83
C LEU A 104 -6.51 -11.16 9.62
N ILE A 105 -5.22 -11.46 9.56
CA ILE A 105 -4.64 -12.59 10.31
C ILE A 105 -4.66 -12.34 11.82
N GLY A 106 -4.35 -11.12 12.26
CA GLY A 106 -4.46 -10.76 13.67
C GLY A 106 -5.86 -11.01 14.21
N ILE A 107 -6.89 -10.63 13.44
CA ILE A 107 -8.31 -10.80 13.79
C ILE A 107 -8.76 -12.26 13.69
N PHE A 108 -8.57 -12.93 12.55
CA PHE A 108 -9.18 -14.23 12.28
C PHE A 108 -8.40 -15.41 12.85
N VAL A 109 -7.08 -15.26 13.03
CA VAL A 109 -6.19 -16.34 13.49
C VAL A 109 -5.66 -16.06 14.89
N GLY A 110 -5.25 -14.82 15.18
CA GLY A 110 -4.42 -14.55 16.35
C GLY A 110 -5.13 -14.43 17.68
N ARG A 111 -6.27 -13.73 17.70
CA ARG A 111 -7.08 -13.47 18.90
C ARG A 111 -6.34 -12.73 20.03
N GLY A 112 -7.08 -12.13 20.94
CA GLY A 112 -6.49 -11.36 22.04
C GLY A 112 -5.49 -10.29 21.54
N TYR A 113 -4.36 -10.14 22.23
CA TYR A 113 -3.37 -9.09 21.91
C TYR A 113 -2.78 -9.16 20.49
N GLN A 114 -2.82 -10.31 19.82
CA GLN A 114 -2.28 -10.46 18.47
C GLN A 114 -3.05 -9.63 17.44
N VAL A 115 -4.31 -9.29 17.73
CA VAL A 115 -5.10 -8.37 16.92
C VAL A 115 -4.43 -7.01 16.83
N TYR A 116 -3.91 -6.49 17.95
CA TYR A 116 -3.16 -5.23 17.96
C TYR A 116 -1.86 -5.31 17.17
N ILE A 117 -1.17 -6.46 17.21
CA ILE A 117 0.05 -6.68 16.42
C ILE A 117 -0.27 -6.60 14.92
N GLY A 118 -1.32 -7.31 14.47
CA GLY A 118 -1.74 -7.31 13.06
C GLY A 118 -2.18 -5.92 12.57
N ILE A 119 -2.99 -5.22 13.37
CA ILE A 119 -3.42 -3.84 13.09
C ILE A 119 -2.22 -2.89 13.06
N GLY A 120 -1.36 -2.95 14.08
CA GLY A 120 -0.17 -2.11 14.19
C GLY A 120 0.78 -2.32 13.01
N ALA A 121 1.03 -3.57 12.61
CA ALA A 121 1.81 -3.92 11.43
C ALA A 121 1.22 -3.31 10.15
N THR A 122 -0.10 -3.41 9.97
CA THR A 122 -0.78 -2.86 8.79
C THR A 122 -0.62 -1.34 8.74
N VAL A 123 -0.96 -0.65 9.84
CA VAL A 123 -0.86 0.81 9.95
C VAL A 123 0.58 1.28 9.74
N PHE A 124 1.56 0.57 10.32
CA PHE A 124 2.98 0.85 10.10
C PHE A 124 3.35 0.75 8.62
N LEU A 125 2.99 -0.35 7.94
CA LEU A 125 3.35 -0.55 6.53
C LEU A 125 2.72 0.50 5.61
N LEU A 126 1.45 0.85 5.84
CA LEU A 126 0.77 1.90 5.08
C LEU A 126 1.46 3.26 5.29
N THR A 127 1.77 3.61 6.54
CA THR A 127 2.29 4.94 6.90
C THR A 127 3.77 5.11 6.59
N ALA A 128 4.57 4.06 6.74
CA ALA A 128 6.01 4.09 6.53
C ALA A 128 6.44 3.85 5.08
N PHE A 129 5.61 3.18 4.26
CA PHE A 129 6.00 2.83 2.89
C PHE A 129 5.00 3.31 1.84
N VAL A 130 3.69 3.09 2.02
CA VAL A 130 2.68 3.47 1.01
C VAL A 130 2.53 4.98 0.92
N VAL A 131 2.29 5.66 2.04
CA VAL A 131 2.13 7.13 2.08
C VAL A 131 3.38 7.85 1.54
N PRO A 132 4.61 7.51 1.97
CA PRO A 132 5.83 8.11 1.41
C PRO A 132 5.99 7.85 -0.09
N THR A 133 5.60 6.67 -0.59
CA THR A 133 5.61 6.37 -2.03
C THR A 133 4.73 7.35 -2.79
N LEU A 134 3.52 7.63 -2.31
CA LEU A 134 2.62 8.59 -2.94
C LEU A 134 3.19 10.01 -2.91
N ILE A 135 3.71 10.45 -1.77
CA ILE A 135 4.28 11.79 -1.60
C ILE A 135 5.48 11.97 -2.53
N LYS A 136 6.36 10.96 -2.62
CA LYS A 136 7.56 10.99 -3.46
C LYS A 136 7.23 10.98 -4.95
N MET A 137 6.23 10.20 -5.37
CA MET A 137 5.90 10.06 -6.80
C MET A 137 5.05 11.20 -7.35
N ARG A 138 4.20 11.84 -6.54
CA ARG A 138 3.34 12.94 -6.98
C ARG A 138 4.06 14.07 -7.74
N PRO A 139 5.16 14.67 -7.24
CA PRO A 139 5.84 15.73 -7.97
C PRO A 139 6.49 15.21 -9.26
N ILE A 140 6.97 13.95 -9.26
CA ILE A 140 7.60 13.35 -10.44
C ILE A 140 6.60 13.24 -11.58
N TYR A 141 5.39 12.76 -11.30
CA TYR A 141 4.35 12.70 -12.32
C TYR A 141 3.90 14.08 -12.81
N LYS A 142 3.82 15.09 -11.92
CA LYS A 142 3.46 16.48 -12.30
C LYS A 142 4.47 17.13 -13.24
N LEU A 143 5.77 16.93 -13.01
CA LEU A 143 6.83 17.50 -13.85
C LEU A 143 6.74 16.96 -15.28
N THR A 144 6.42 15.68 -15.44
CA THR A 144 6.25 15.04 -16.75
C THR A 144 5.01 15.55 -17.51
N GLU A 145 3.99 16.08 -16.84
CA GLU A 145 2.82 16.68 -17.51
C GLU A 145 3.16 18.06 -18.10
N ALA A 146 4.03 18.82 -17.42
CA ALA A 146 4.43 20.16 -17.84
C ALA A 146 5.34 20.15 -19.08
N ASP A 147 6.22 19.14 -19.22
CA ASP A 147 7.12 19.00 -20.38
C ASP A 147 6.40 18.49 -21.65
N SER A 148 5.12 18.11 -21.54
CA SER A 148 4.34 17.54 -22.64
C SER A 148 3.36 18.51 -23.31
N ASN A 149 3.31 19.76 -22.85
CA ASN A 149 2.53 20.87 -23.42
C ASN A 149 3.45 21.91 -24.07
#